data_AF-A0A450WQA1-F1
#
_entry.id   AF-A0A450WQA1-F1
#
_cell.length_a   1.000
_cell.length_b   1.000
_cell.length_c   1.000
_cell.angle_alpha   90.00
_cell.angle_beta   90.00
_cell.angle_gamma   90.00
#
_symmetry.space_group_name_H-M   'P 1'
#
loop_
_entity.id
_entity.type
_entity.pdbx_description
1 polymer ?
#
loop_
_entity_poly.entity_id
_entity_poly.type
_entity_poly.pdbx_seq_one_letter_code
_entity_poly.pdbx_strand_id
1 'polypeptide(L)' 'MINTQAGLFKTNQNQAIHLPKAVAFPESIKKVSVVAFGNTRIITPIDES' A
#
# COMPACT_ATOMS: atom_id res chain seq x y z
N MET A 1 16.28 3.69 6.23
CA MET A 1 15.40 3.20 5.15
C MET A 1 15.06 1.76 5.47
N ILE A 2 13.79 1.44 5.70
CA ILE A 2 13.36 0.04 5.90
C ILE A 2 12.92 -0.53 4.55
N ASN A 3 13.44 -1.71 4.19
CA ASN A 3 13.03 -2.44 2.98
C ASN A 3 12.38 -3.75 3.42
N THR A 4 11.16 -3.99 2.97
CA THR A 4 10.39 -5.18 3.33
C THR A 4 9.83 -5.83 2.07
N GLN A 5 9.88 -7.16 2.00
CA GLN A 5 9.25 -7.92 0.93
C GLN A 5 7.82 -8.30 1.32
N ALA A 6 6.92 -8.31 0.36
CA ALA A 6 5.52 -8.67 0.55
C ALA A 6 5.01 -9.52 -0.62
N GLY A 7 4.11 -10.46 -0.32
CA GLY A 7 3.44 -11.26 -1.33
C GLY A 7 2.32 -10.47 -2.02
N LEU A 8 2.20 -10.68 -3.32
CA LEU A 8 1.04 -10.26 -4.11
C LEU A 8 0.03 -11.39 -4.17
N PHE A 9 -1.23 -11.06 -3.92
CA PHE A 9 -2.34 -12.01 -4.04
C PHE A 9 -3.53 -11.34 -4.73
N LYS A 10 -4.49 -12.16 -5.16
CA LYS A 10 -5.74 -11.68 -5.75
C LYS A 10 -6.89 -12.00 -4.80
N THR A 11 -7.74 -11.01 -4.53
CA THR A 11 -8.99 -11.20 -3.80
C THR A 11 -10.14 -10.84 -4.71
N ASN A 12 -10.99 -11.81 -5.01
CA ASN A 12 -12.04 -11.69 -6.02
C ASN A 12 -11.45 -11.21 -7.36
N GLN A 13 -11.68 -9.94 -7.71
CA GLN A 13 -11.27 -9.34 -8.98
C GLN A 13 -10.05 -8.41 -8.85
N ASN A 14 -9.60 -8.10 -7.63
CA ASN A 14 -8.57 -7.09 -7.39
C ASN A 14 -7.26 -7.72 -6.92
N GLN A 15 -6.15 -7.05 -7.25
CA GLN A 15 -4.82 -7.38 -6.75
C GLN A 15 -4.58 -6.65 -5.41
N ALA A 16 -3.99 -7.36 -4.46
CA ALA A 16 -3.66 -6.85 -3.13
C ALA A 16 -2.22 -7.21 -2.75
N ILE A 17 -1.64 -6.41 -1.87
CA ILE A 17 -0.35 -6.65 -1.22
C ILE A 17 -0.62 -6.86 0.27
N HIS A 18 0.01 -7.87 0.87
CA HIS A 18 0.00 -7.98 2.34
C HIS A 18 1.04 -7.02 2.90
N LEU A 19 0.63 -5.86 3.40
CA LEU A 19 1.55 -4.89 4.00
C LEU A 19 2.13 -5.46 5.31
N PRO A 20 3.47 -5.63 5.40
CA PRO A 20 4.10 -6.04 6.65
C PRO A 20 3.87 -5.00 7.74
N LYS A 21 3.73 -5.44 8.99
CA LYS A 21 3.49 -4.56 10.15
C LYS A 21 4.49 -3.40 10.27
N ALA A 22 5.74 -3.61 9.86
CA ALA A 22 6.80 -2.60 9.91
C ALA A 22 6.55 -1.39 8.98
N VAL A 23 5.73 -1.54 7.94
CA VAL A 23 5.39 -0.49 6.95
C VAL A 23 3.87 -0.28 6.84
N ALA A 24 3.11 -0.77 7.82
CA ALA A 24 1.66 -0.60 7.85
C ALA A 24 1.29 0.86 8.17
N PHE A 25 0.23 1.36 7.53
CA PHE A 25 -0.34 2.64 7.93
C PHE A 25 -0.97 2.55 9.32
N PRO A 26 -1.09 3.68 10.04
CA PRO A 26 -1.91 3.77 11.25
C PRO A 26 -3.38 3.41 10.97
N GLU A 27 -4.08 2.89 11.98
CA GLU A 27 -5.51 2.49 11.87
C GLU A 27 -6.46 3.65 11.52
N SER A 28 -6.03 4.90 11.74
CA SER A 28 -6.78 6.10 11.36
C SER A 28 -6.87 6.30 9.84
N ILE A 29 -5.90 5.79 9.08
CA ILE A 29 -5.85 5.95 7.63
C ILE A 29 -6.75 4.92 6.96
N LYS A 30 -7.89 5.38 6.45
CA LYS A 30 -8.89 4.51 5.78
C LYS A 30 -8.82 4.56 4.26
N LYS A 31 -8.20 5.60 3.69
CA LYS A 31 -8.16 5.85 2.26
C LYS A 31 -6.76 6.25 1.83
N VAL A 32 -6.32 5.67 0.72
CA VAL A 32 -5.03 5.96 0.11
C VAL A 32 -5.21 6.21 -1.38
N SER A 33 -4.38 7.09 -1.90
CA SER A 33 -4.16 7.28 -3.33
C SER A 33 -3.05 6.35 -3.78
N VAL A 34 -3.15 5.85 -5.01
CA VAL A 34 -2.13 5.00 -5.62
C VAL A 34 -1.72 5.62 -6.94
N VAL A 35 -0.44 5.98 -7.07
CA VAL A 35 0.14 6.53 -8.30
C VAL A 35 1.08 5.49 -8.91
N ALA A 36 0.93 5.23 -10.20
CA ALA A 36 1.81 4.36 -10.96
C ALA A 36 2.94 5.17 -11.63
N PHE A 37 4.18 4.77 -11.39
CA PHE A 37 5.35 5.32 -12.06
C PHE A 37 6.15 4.16 -12.68
N GLY A 38 5.86 3.85 -13.95
CA GLY A 38 6.37 2.64 -14.60
C GLY A 38 5.96 1.37 -13.85
N ASN A 39 6.95 0.60 -13.41
CA ASN A 39 6.74 -0.63 -12.61
C ASN A 39 6.59 -0.37 -11.11
N THR A 40 6.75 0.88 -10.68
CA THR A 40 6.65 1.28 -9.27
C THR A 40 5.21 1.74 -8.97
N ARG A 41 4.75 1.47 -7.75
CA ARG A 41 3.51 1.99 -7.20
C ARG A 41 3.84 2.80 -5.95
N ILE A 42 3.36 4.05 -5.90
CA ILE A 42 3.50 4.95 -4.75
C ILE A 42 2.12 5.04 -4.10
N ILE A 43 2.05 4.80 -2.79
CA ILE A 43 0.81 4.78 -2.02
C ILE A 43 0.89 5.88 -0.96
N THR A 44 -0.07 6.79 -0.95
CA THR A 44 -0.09 7.95 -0.04
C THR A 44 -1.48 8.12 0.57
N PRO A 45 -1.63 8.39 1.89
CA PRO A 45 -2.91 8.73 2.52
C PRO A 45 -3.62 9.89 1.81
N ILE A 46 -4.96 9.85 1.72
CA ILE A 46 -5.76 10.93 1.09
C ILE A 46 -6.07 12.07 2.07
N ASP A 47 -6.12 11.80 3.38
CA ASP A 47 -6.68 12.71 4.39
C ASP A 47 -5.62 13.39 5.29
N GLU A 48 -4.36 13.51 4.86
CA GLU A 48 -3.36 14.35 5.55
C GLU A 48 -3.22 15.69 4.80
N SER A 49 -4.13 16.62 5.10
CA SER A 49 -3.96 18.07 4.86
C SER A 49 -3.68 18.78 6.16
#